data_AF-A0A6J0NUA4-F1
#
_entry.id   AF-A0A6J0NUA4-F1
#
_cell.length_a   1.000
_cell.length_b   1.000
_cell.length_c   1.000
_cell.angle_alpha   90.00
_cell.angle_beta   90.00
_cell.angle_gamma   90.00
#
_symmetry.space_group_name_H-M   'P 1'
#
loop_
_entity.id
_entity.type
_entity.pdbx_description
1 polymer ?
#
loop_
_entity_poly.entity_id
_entity_poly.type
_entity_poly.pdbx_seq_one_letter_code
_entity_poly.pdbx_strand_id
1 'polypeptide(L)'
;MRLQNGESTRFWSANWTPFGDLTTFLSGTNSRMGIPRNAMVSTLYSNGVWCLPPATSEARIQLYTHLTTLHLTANQNYYEWKIEGRVHNTYKTCTVYDYLRESKPDVQWHGAVWFSKAILRHTFHTSLVIQNFLPIRDRLISWDLQVDDRCLLCNAQPESRDQNYFSYAFSNDLWQTVTRRLQLQPSTTWQDTIDRMISLPSPLPHRLLILLAWQATLYWL
;
A
#
# COMPACT_ATOMS: atom_id res chain seq x y z
N MET A 1 -16.95 -6.12 -16.05
CA MET A 1 -18.37 -5.83 -16.41
C MET A 1 -18.94 -7.08 -17.07
N ARG A 2 -20.22 -7.41 -16.85
CA ARG A 2 -20.93 -8.40 -17.65
C ARG A 2 -21.75 -7.72 -18.74
N LEU A 3 -21.40 -8.04 -19.97
CA LEU A 3 -22.09 -7.54 -21.15
C LEU A 3 -23.39 -8.32 -21.36
N GLN A 4 -24.48 -7.59 -21.55
CA GLN A 4 -25.79 -8.12 -21.94
C GLN A 4 -26.26 -7.39 -23.20
N ASN A 5 -27.06 -6.34 -23.10
CA ASN A 5 -27.54 -5.60 -24.28
C ASN A 5 -26.47 -4.72 -24.96
N GLY A 6 -25.40 -4.37 -24.26
CA GLY A 6 -24.29 -3.57 -24.80
C GLY A 6 -24.60 -2.10 -25.10
N GLU A 7 -25.77 -1.59 -24.72
CA GLU A 7 -26.20 -0.21 -25.03
C GLU A 7 -25.47 0.86 -24.22
N SER A 8 -25.14 0.55 -22.96
CA SER A 8 -24.41 1.43 -22.04
C SER A 8 -22.91 1.15 -22.02
N THR A 9 -22.42 0.26 -22.89
CA THR A 9 -21.03 -0.20 -22.89
C THR A 9 -20.30 0.34 -24.11
N ARG A 10 -19.25 1.14 -23.87
CA ARG A 10 -18.38 1.63 -24.94
C ARG A 10 -17.50 0.50 -25.46
N PHE A 11 -17.46 0.34 -26.78
CA PHE A 11 -16.67 -0.72 -27.43
C PHE A 11 -15.19 -0.64 -27.04
N TRP A 12 -14.60 0.55 -27.15
CA TRP A 12 -13.15 0.74 -26.97
C TRP A 12 -12.70 0.73 -25.51
N SER A 13 -13.30 1.58 -24.68
CA SER A 13 -12.73 1.95 -23.37
C SER A 13 -13.29 1.17 -22.18
N ALA A 14 -14.34 0.38 -22.35
CA ALA A 14 -14.95 -0.35 -21.24
C ALA A 14 -14.31 -1.73 -21.08
N ASN A 15 -14.18 -2.20 -19.83
CA ASN A 15 -13.62 -3.52 -19.50
C ASN A 15 -14.71 -4.61 -19.57
N TRP A 16 -15.18 -4.89 -20.78
CA TRP A 16 -16.22 -5.89 -21.07
C TRP A 16 -15.68 -7.14 -21.80
N THR A 17 -14.41 -7.13 -22.19
CA THR A 17 -13.69 -8.29 -22.76
C THR A 17 -12.58 -8.76 -21.80
N PRO A 18 -12.07 -9.99 -21.91
CA PRO A 18 -10.93 -10.45 -21.12
C PRO A 18 -9.62 -9.70 -21.45
N PHE A 19 -9.59 -8.96 -22.55
CA PHE A 19 -8.42 -8.20 -23.00
C PHE A 19 -8.30 -6.81 -22.36
N GLY A 20 -9.28 -6.41 -21.52
CA GLY A 20 -9.32 -5.10 -20.89
C GLY A 20 -9.71 -3.99 -21.87
N ASP A 21 -8.99 -2.87 -21.83
CA ASP A 21 -9.19 -1.74 -22.75
C ASP A 21 -8.71 -2.10 -24.16
N LEU A 22 -9.66 -2.20 -25.09
CA LEU A 22 -9.39 -2.57 -26.48
C LEU A 22 -8.54 -1.53 -27.21
N THR A 23 -8.56 -0.28 -26.75
CA THR A 23 -7.68 0.78 -27.26
C THR A 23 -6.22 0.41 -27.04
N THR A 24 -5.91 -0.07 -25.84
CA THR A 24 -4.56 -0.44 -25.43
C THR A 24 -4.17 -1.79 -26.05
N PHE A 25 -5.08 -2.77 -26.01
CA PHE A 25 -4.86 -4.10 -26.58
C PHE A 25 -4.59 -4.08 -28.09
N LEU A 26 -5.31 -3.25 -28.85
CA LEU A 26 -5.14 -3.09 -30.30
C LEU A 26 -4.08 -2.03 -30.67
N SER A 27 -3.17 -1.72 -29.73
CA SER A 27 -2.01 -0.85 -29.91
C SER A 27 -2.32 0.57 -30.38
N GLY A 28 -3.41 1.18 -29.91
CA GLY A 28 -3.75 2.59 -30.18
C GLY A 28 -4.15 2.91 -31.63
N THR A 29 -4.15 1.93 -32.54
CA THR A 29 -4.59 2.10 -33.94
C THR A 29 -6.12 2.12 -34.09
N ASN A 30 -6.78 3.01 -33.35
CA ASN A 30 -8.23 3.25 -33.46
C ASN A 30 -8.64 3.71 -34.87
N SER A 31 -7.73 4.41 -35.55
CA SER A 31 -7.96 5.01 -36.88
C SER A 31 -8.12 3.99 -38.02
N ARG A 32 -7.76 2.71 -37.81
CA ARG A 32 -7.76 1.69 -38.88
C ARG A 32 -8.98 0.77 -38.87
N MET A 33 -9.88 0.85 -37.89
CA MET A 33 -11.10 0.03 -37.85
C MET A 33 -12.33 0.77 -38.38
N GLY A 34 -12.31 2.11 -38.50
CA GLY A 34 -13.50 2.86 -38.90
C GLY A 34 -14.67 2.81 -37.90
N ILE A 35 -14.45 2.24 -36.70
CA ILE A 35 -15.42 2.24 -35.60
C ILE A 35 -15.24 3.53 -34.79
N PRO A 36 -16.28 4.35 -34.60
CA PRO A 36 -16.20 5.58 -33.82
C PRO A 36 -15.67 5.34 -32.40
N ARG A 37 -14.92 6.31 -31.84
CA ARG A 37 -14.33 6.18 -30.49
C ARG A 37 -15.38 6.05 -29.38
N ASN A 38 -16.56 6.63 -29.60
CA ASN A 38 -17.70 6.59 -28.71
C ASN A 38 -18.74 5.52 -29.09
N ALA A 39 -18.41 4.61 -30.03
CA ALA A 39 -19.31 3.54 -30.43
C ALA A 39 -19.70 2.65 -29.23
N MET A 40 -20.98 2.35 -29.12
CA MET A 40 -21.49 1.38 -28.15
C MET A 40 -21.39 -0.03 -28.72
N VAL A 41 -21.26 -1.03 -27.85
CA VAL A 41 -21.19 -2.42 -28.28
C VAL A 41 -22.45 -2.83 -29.05
N SER A 42 -23.62 -2.34 -28.63
CA SER A 42 -24.89 -2.59 -29.32
C SER A 42 -24.91 -2.07 -30.76
N THR A 43 -24.21 -0.98 -31.08
CA THR A 43 -24.19 -0.42 -32.45
C THR A 43 -23.42 -1.28 -33.45
N LEU A 44 -22.58 -2.18 -32.93
CA LEU A 44 -21.75 -3.08 -33.73
C LEU A 44 -22.32 -4.50 -33.81
N TYR A 45 -23.50 -4.74 -33.21
CA TYR A 45 -24.16 -6.02 -33.20
C TYR A 45 -25.59 -5.87 -33.71
N SER A 46 -25.91 -6.52 -34.82
CA SER A 46 -27.23 -6.43 -35.46
C SER A 46 -27.68 -7.80 -35.92
N ASN A 47 -28.93 -8.16 -35.61
CA ASN A 47 -29.57 -9.41 -36.04
C ASN A 47 -28.74 -10.68 -35.73
N GLY A 48 -28.03 -10.71 -34.59
CA GLY A 48 -27.21 -11.86 -34.20
C GLY A 48 -25.81 -11.89 -34.81
N VAL A 49 -25.42 -10.86 -35.57
CA VAL A 49 -24.13 -10.79 -36.28
C VAL A 49 -23.36 -9.55 -35.86
N TRP A 50 -22.04 -9.71 -35.68
CA TRP A 50 -21.11 -8.61 -35.45
C TRP A 50 -20.77 -7.89 -36.76
N CYS A 51 -21.05 -6.59 -36.83
CA CYS A 51 -20.71 -5.72 -37.93
C CYS A 51 -19.32 -5.12 -37.72
N LEU A 52 -18.27 -5.90 -38.00
CA LEU A 52 -16.88 -5.51 -37.78
C LEU A 52 -16.06 -5.58 -39.09
N PRO A 53 -15.07 -4.70 -39.28
CA PRO A 53 -14.17 -4.75 -40.43
C PRO A 53 -13.36 -6.05 -40.48
N PRO A 54 -12.74 -6.41 -41.61
CA PRO A 54 -11.88 -7.61 -41.68
C PRO A 54 -10.76 -7.63 -40.64
N ALA A 55 -10.52 -8.80 -40.03
CA ALA A 55 -9.44 -9.00 -39.07
C ALA A 55 -8.09 -9.10 -39.80
N THR A 56 -7.37 -7.99 -39.88
CA THR A 56 -6.08 -7.90 -40.59
C THR A 56 -4.85 -8.10 -39.69
N SER A 57 -5.04 -8.41 -38.40
CA SER A 57 -3.95 -8.63 -37.45
C SER A 57 -4.33 -9.67 -36.41
N GLU A 58 -3.32 -10.32 -35.82
CA GLU A 58 -3.50 -11.38 -34.83
C GLU A 58 -4.37 -10.96 -33.63
N ALA A 59 -4.11 -9.77 -33.07
CA ALA A 59 -4.90 -9.22 -31.97
C ALA A 59 -6.39 -9.01 -32.35
N ARG A 60 -6.68 -8.68 -33.61
CA ARG A 60 -8.06 -8.56 -34.11
C ARG A 60 -8.71 -9.92 -34.28
N ILE A 61 -7.97 -10.92 -34.75
CA ILE A 61 -8.44 -12.30 -34.86
C ILE A 61 -8.84 -12.81 -33.47
N GLN A 62 -7.97 -12.66 -32.47
CA GLN A 62 -8.24 -13.07 -31.08
C GLN A 62 -9.49 -12.38 -30.51
N LEU A 63 -9.62 -11.07 -30.73
CA LEU A 63 -10.82 -10.34 -30.34
C LEU A 63 -12.07 -10.92 -31.03
N TYR A 64 -12.03 -11.11 -32.35
CA TYR A 64 -13.20 -11.56 -33.11
C TYR A 64 -13.60 -12.99 -32.75
N THR A 65 -12.63 -13.89 -32.59
CA THR A 65 -12.88 -15.23 -32.07
C THR A 65 -13.61 -15.16 -30.73
N HIS A 66 -13.17 -14.30 -29.81
CA HIS A 66 -13.89 -14.09 -28.56
C HIS A 66 -15.31 -13.52 -28.77
N LEU A 67 -15.47 -12.51 -29.62
CA LEU A 67 -16.78 -11.90 -29.91
C LEU A 67 -17.78 -12.90 -30.49
N THR A 68 -17.34 -13.85 -31.32
CA THR A 68 -18.22 -14.92 -31.84
C THR A 68 -18.78 -15.84 -30.76
N THR A 69 -18.15 -15.89 -29.58
CA THR A 69 -18.66 -16.65 -28.43
C THR A 69 -19.70 -15.89 -27.60
N LEU A 70 -19.90 -14.60 -27.88
CA LEU A 70 -20.82 -13.74 -27.13
C LEU A 70 -22.19 -13.67 -27.81
N HIS A 71 -23.24 -13.80 -27.01
CA HIS A 71 -24.62 -13.55 -27.42
C HIS A 71 -25.21 -12.41 -26.59
N LEU A 72 -25.56 -11.30 -27.24
CA LEU A 72 -26.22 -10.18 -26.55
C LEU A 72 -27.67 -10.54 -26.21
N THR A 73 -28.06 -10.30 -24.97
CA THR A 73 -29.42 -10.49 -24.46
C THR A 73 -30.15 -9.15 -24.30
N ALA A 74 -31.48 -9.16 -24.17
CA ALA A 74 -32.27 -7.93 -23.98
C ALA A 74 -32.05 -7.23 -22.61
N ASN A 75 -31.41 -7.90 -21.65
CA ASN A 75 -31.23 -7.39 -20.30
C ASN A 75 -30.12 -6.30 -20.22
N GLN A 76 -30.18 -5.45 -19.20
CA GLN A 76 -29.22 -4.36 -19.01
C GLN A 76 -27.85 -4.84 -18.50
N ASN A 77 -26.78 -4.25 -19.03
CA ASN A 77 -25.41 -4.52 -18.55
C ASN A 77 -25.28 -4.24 -17.04
N TYR A 78 -24.48 -5.06 -16.35
CA TYR A 78 -24.21 -4.88 -14.93
C TYR A 78 -22.73 -5.12 -14.59
N TYR A 79 -22.30 -4.59 -13.45
CA TYR A 79 -20.93 -4.76 -12.96
C TYR A 79 -20.88 -5.88 -11.93
N GLU A 80 -19.85 -6.73 -12.05
CA GLU A 80 -19.53 -7.78 -11.07
C GLU A 80 -18.18 -7.45 -10.43
N TRP A 81 -18.10 -7.65 -9.12
CA TRP A 81 -16.85 -7.59 -8.37
C TRP A 81 -16.18 -8.96 -8.44
N LYS A 82 -15.01 -9.03 -9.07
CA LYS A 82 -14.27 -10.28 -9.22
C LYS A 82 -12.88 -10.13 -8.60
N ILE A 83 -12.58 -10.93 -7.59
CA ILE A 83 -11.29 -11.00 -6.91
C ILE A 83 -10.82 -12.45 -7.01
N GLU A 84 -9.58 -12.68 -7.47
CA GLU A 84 -9.01 -14.03 -7.63
C GLU A 84 -9.92 -15.03 -8.37
N GLY A 85 -10.62 -14.58 -9.42
CA GLY A 85 -11.51 -15.48 -10.17
C GLY A 85 -12.92 -15.64 -9.58
N ARG A 86 -13.17 -15.21 -8.34
CA ARG A 86 -14.44 -15.38 -7.63
C ARG A 86 -15.31 -14.14 -7.71
N VAL A 87 -16.60 -14.31 -7.96
CA VAL A 87 -17.58 -13.21 -8.01
C VAL A 87 -18.11 -12.95 -6.61
N HIS A 88 -18.10 -11.68 -6.21
CA HIS A 88 -18.61 -11.21 -4.92
C HIS A 88 -19.89 -10.40 -5.11
N ASN A 89 -20.93 -10.72 -4.34
CA ASN A 89 -22.21 -10.01 -4.38
C ASN A 89 -22.15 -8.61 -3.74
N THR A 90 -21.13 -8.34 -2.93
CA THR A 90 -20.99 -7.08 -2.19
C THR A 90 -19.56 -6.57 -2.24
N TYR A 91 -19.41 -5.29 -2.50
CA TYR A 91 -18.12 -4.61 -2.43
C TYR A 91 -17.67 -4.49 -0.98
N LYS A 92 -16.45 -4.96 -0.68
CA LYS A 92 -15.80 -4.78 0.62
C LYS A 92 -14.43 -4.17 0.40
N THR A 93 -14.25 -2.93 0.87
CA THR A 93 -12.97 -2.21 0.76
C THR A 93 -11.82 -3.01 1.36
N CYS A 94 -12.03 -3.68 2.50
CA CYS A 94 -11.02 -4.52 3.15
C CYS A 94 -10.51 -5.63 2.21
N THR A 95 -11.41 -6.39 1.57
CA THR A 95 -11.05 -7.47 0.65
C THR A 95 -10.30 -6.97 -0.59
N VAL A 96 -10.71 -5.83 -1.14
CA VAL A 96 -10.00 -5.22 -2.28
C VAL A 96 -8.62 -4.73 -1.86
N TYR A 97 -8.53 -4.10 -0.68
CA TYR A 97 -7.26 -3.63 -0.14
C TYR A 97 -6.30 -4.79 0.13
N ASP A 98 -6.77 -5.88 0.75
CA ASP A 98 -5.95 -7.07 1.01
C ASP A 98 -5.51 -7.77 -0.29
N TYR A 99 -6.33 -7.72 -1.34
CA TYR A 99 -5.96 -8.22 -2.66
C TYR A 99 -4.92 -7.34 -3.37
N LEU A 100 -5.05 -6.01 -3.27
CA LEU A 100 -4.12 -5.07 -3.88
C LEU A 100 -2.80 -4.96 -3.09
N ARG A 101 -2.86 -5.15 -1.78
CA ARG A 101 -1.70 -5.09 -0.90
C ARG A 101 -0.94 -6.40 -0.98
N GLU A 102 0.35 -6.33 -1.23
CA GLU A 102 1.23 -7.48 -1.04
C GLU A 102 1.11 -7.99 0.40
N SER A 103 0.90 -9.30 0.56
CA SER A 103 0.92 -9.93 1.88
C SER A 103 2.32 -9.79 2.47
N LYS A 104 2.44 -9.02 3.56
CA LYS A 104 3.66 -8.85 4.32
C LYS A 104 3.47 -9.45 5.71
N PRO A 105 4.50 -10.10 6.27
CA PRO A 105 4.40 -10.64 7.62
C PRO A 105 4.16 -9.50 8.62
N ASP A 106 3.39 -9.79 9.66
CA ASP A 106 3.18 -8.85 10.76
C ASP A 106 4.52 -8.55 11.46
N VAL A 107 4.76 -7.27 11.73
CA VAL A 107 5.98 -6.82 12.41
C VAL A 107 5.88 -7.11 13.92
N GLN A 108 6.92 -7.70 14.49
CA GLN A 108 6.93 -8.10 15.90
C GLN A 108 6.75 -6.93 16.88
N TRP A 109 7.24 -5.74 16.51
CA TRP A 109 7.12 -4.53 17.31
C TRP A 109 5.71 -3.89 17.28
N HIS A 110 4.78 -4.40 16.46
CA HIS A 110 3.44 -3.82 16.29
C HIS A 110 2.75 -3.60 17.65
N GLY A 111 2.75 -4.60 18.54
CA GLY A 111 2.08 -4.50 19.84
C GLY A 111 2.77 -3.62 20.88
N ALA A 112 4.03 -3.23 20.65
CA ALA A 112 4.75 -2.26 21.48
C ALA A 112 4.50 -0.82 20.99
N VAL A 113 4.25 -0.65 19.69
CA VAL A 113 3.99 0.65 19.07
C VAL A 113 2.50 0.97 19.09
N TRP A 114 1.70 0.13 18.46
CA TRP A 114 0.27 0.29 18.26
C TRP A 114 -0.49 -0.46 19.36
N PHE A 115 -0.78 0.22 20.46
CA PHE A 115 -1.52 -0.34 21.60
C PHE A 115 -2.68 0.55 22.02
N SER A 116 -3.61 -0.02 22.78
CA SER A 116 -4.79 0.71 23.27
C SER A 116 -4.38 1.87 24.18
N LYS A 117 -5.00 3.04 24.00
CA LYS A 117 -4.68 4.29 24.72
C LYS A 117 -3.32 4.92 24.35
N ALA A 118 -2.66 4.46 23.29
CA ALA A 118 -1.46 5.13 22.79
C ALA A 118 -1.79 6.52 22.21
N ILE A 119 -0.83 7.45 22.31
CA ILE A 119 -0.96 8.79 21.75
C ILE A 119 -0.54 8.72 20.28
N LEU A 120 -1.50 8.90 19.36
CA LEU A 120 -1.30 8.72 17.92
C LEU A 120 -0.05 9.44 17.37
N ARG A 121 0.21 10.68 17.80
CA ARG A 121 1.40 11.45 17.38
C ARG A 121 2.71 10.75 17.77
N HIS A 122 2.81 10.29 19.02
CA HIS A 122 4.01 9.61 19.50
C HIS A 122 4.16 8.23 18.86
N THR A 123 3.06 7.51 18.69
CA THR A 123 3.05 6.18 18.07
C THR A 123 3.48 6.25 16.60
N PHE A 124 2.96 7.23 15.85
CA PHE A 124 3.36 7.46 14.47
C PHE A 124 4.86 7.77 14.38
N HIS A 125 5.35 8.73 15.19
CA HIS A 125 6.77 9.06 15.24
C HIS A 125 7.64 7.86 15.60
N THR A 126 7.27 7.11 16.64
CA THR A 126 7.97 5.90 17.06
C THR A 126 8.02 4.86 15.94
N SER A 127 6.94 4.68 15.20
CA SER A 127 6.91 3.75 14.06
C SER A 127 7.89 4.16 12.97
N LEU A 128 8.07 5.47 12.73
CA LEU A 128 9.06 5.99 11.80
C LEU A 128 10.48 5.75 12.33
N VAL A 129 10.71 5.98 13.62
CA VAL A 129 12.03 5.79 14.24
C VAL A 129 12.47 4.33 14.14
N ILE A 130 11.61 3.38 14.50
CA ILE A 130 11.91 1.93 14.42
C ILE A 130 12.27 1.50 12.99
N GLN A 131 11.58 2.04 12.00
CA GLN A 131 11.78 1.71 10.59
C GLN A 131 12.95 2.48 9.94
N ASN A 132 13.71 3.28 10.71
CA ASN A 132 14.74 4.19 10.17
C ASN A 132 14.18 5.12 9.09
N PHE A 133 12.96 5.61 9.31
CA PHE A 133 12.25 6.46 8.36
C PHE A 133 12.39 7.97 8.62
N LEU A 134 13.07 8.38 9.69
CA LEU A 134 13.36 9.79 9.91
C LEU A 134 14.42 10.29 8.91
N PRO A 135 14.33 11.55 8.42
CA PRO A 135 15.30 12.14 7.51
C PRO A 135 16.56 12.62 8.26
N ILE A 136 17.21 11.72 8.99
CA ILE A 136 18.53 11.93 9.62
C ILE A 136 19.65 11.83 8.56
N ARG A 137 20.85 12.34 8.83
CA ARG A 137 21.93 12.37 7.83
C ARG A 137 22.26 10.99 7.24
N ASP A 138 22.30 9.93 8.05
CA ASP A 138 22.48 8.55 7.56
C ASP A 138 21.48 8.20 6.44
N ARG A 139 20.22 8.57 6.61
CA ARG A 139 19.18 8.34 5.59
C ARG A 139 19.33 9.25 4.38
N LEU A 140 19.66 10.53 4.59
CA LEU A 140 19.88 11.48 3.49
C LEU A 140 21.06 11.05 2.61
N ILE A 141 22.14 10.56 3.23
CA ILE A 141 23.30 10.01 2.54
C ILE A 141 22.93 8.75 1.78
N SER A 142 22.06 7.88 2.32
CA SER A 142 21.55 6.70 1.59
C SER A 142 20.75 7.06 0.32
N TRP A 143 20.25 8.29 0.24
CA TRP A 143 19.59 8.86 -0.95
C TRP A 143 20.55 9.60 -1.89
N ASP A 144 21.87 9.45 -1.67
CA ASP A 144 22.94 10.07 -2.45
C ASP A 144 22.97 11.62 -2.36
N LEU A 145 22.39 12.17 -1.28
CA LEU A 145 22.48 13.61 -1.00
C LEU A 145 23.85 13.94 -0.40
N GLN A 146 24.49 14.98 -0.93
CA GLN A 146 25.77 15.48 -0.44
C GLN A 146 25.58 16.28 0.85
N VAL A 147 25.59 15.60 1.99
CA VAL A 147 25.47 16.18 3.34
C VAL A 147 26.60 15.65 4.21
N ASP A 148 27.14 16.50 5.10
CA ASP A 148 28.09 16.08 6.13
C ASP A 148 27.47 14.96 7.00
N ASP A 149 28.22 13.92 7.32
CA ASP A 149 27.74 12.78 8.10
C ASP A 149 27.68 13.06 9.60
N ARG A 150 28.37 14.09 10.10
CA ARG A 150 28.50 14.37 11.54
C ARG A 150 27.18 14.70 12.23
N CYS A 151 26.86 14.01 13.31
CA CYS A 151 25.74 14.33 14.18
C CYS A 151 25.81 15.78 14.69
N LEU A 152 24.75 16.55 14.48
CA LEU A 152 24.67 17.95 14.91
C LEU A 152 24.68 18.12 16.43
N LEU A 153 24.27 17.09 17.18
CA LEU A 153 24.20 17.14 18.64
C LEU A 153 25.58 16.95 19.28
N CYS A 154 26.35 15.96 18.82
CA CYS A 154 27.68 15.68 19.38
C CYS A 154 28.84 16.27 18.59
N ASN A 155 28.61 16.66 17.33
CA ASN A 155 29.60 17.16 16.37
C ASN A 155 30.88 16.29 16.25
N ALA A 156 30.75 14.98 16.52
CA ALA A 156 31.90 14.07 16.65
C ALA A 156 31.73 12.76 15.90
N GLN A 157 30.55 12.13 15.99
CA GLN A 157 30.26 10.83 15.36
C GLN A 157 29.24 10.98 14.23
N PRO A 158 29.19 10.06 13.25
CA PRO A 158 28.14 10.05 12.22
C PRO A 158 26.74 10.01 12.84
N GLU A 159 25.80 10.77 12.28
CA GLU A 159 24.42 10.83 12.75
C GLU A 159 23.65 9.58 12.36
N SER A 160 23.40 8.70 13.33
CA SER A 160 22.51 7.56 13.18
C SER A 160 21.34 7.64 14.16
N ARG A 161 20.30 6.82 13.93
CA ARG A 161 19.18 6.68 14.86
C ARG A 161 19.68 6.31 16.26
N ASP A 162 20.54 5.30 16.33
CA ASP A 162 21.06 4.77 17.59
C ASP A 162 21.91 5.84 18.30
N GLN A 163 22.67 6.62 17.54
CA GLN A 163 23.44 7.74 18.07
C GLN A 163 22.53 8.82 18.66
N ASN A 164 21.46 9.21 17.95
CA ASN A 164 20.57 10.27 18.40
C ASN A 164 19.77 9.86 19.65
N TYR A 165 19.28 8.62 19.71
CA TYR A 165 18.37 8.19 20.78
C TYR A 165 19.04 7.52 21.98
N PHE A 166 20.20 6.86 21.82
CA PHE A 166 20.80 6.04 22.88
C PHE A 166 22.28 6.30 23.15
N SER A 167 23.07 6.67 22.15
CA SER A 167 24.52 6.86 22.36
C SER A 167 24.91 8.31 22.67
N TYR A 168 24.06 9.29 22.37
CA TYR A 168 24.30 10.68 22.74
C TYR A 168 24.07 10.92 24.24
N ALA A 169 24.98 11.65 24.88
CA ALA A 169 25.01 11.80 26.34
C ALA A 169 23.68 12.32 26.93
N PHE A 170 23.07 13.31 26.26
CA PHE A 170 21.79 13.87 26.71
C PHE A 170 20.62 12.89 26.57
N SER A 171 20.47 12.25 25.42
CA SER A 171 19.36 11.30 25.20
C SER A 171 19.50 10.06 26.08
N ASN A 172 20.74 9.58 26.27
CA ASN A 172 21.03 8.49 27.19
C ASN A 172 20.69 8.85 28.65
N ASP A 173 21.11 10.03 29.14
CA ASP A 173 20.80 10.48 30.51
C ASP A 173 19.29 10.65 30.73
N LEU A 174 18.60 11.22 29.73
CA LEU A 174 17.14 11.34 29.75
C LEU A 174 16.48 9.95 29.81
N TRP A 175 16.90 9.03 28.95
CA TRP A 175 16.36 7.67 28.92
C TRP A 175 16.63 6.92 30.23
N GLN A 176 17.83 7.01 30.78
CA GLN A 176 18.18 6.44 32.09
C GLN A 176 17.33 7.02 33.23
N THR A 177 17.06 8.32 33.19
CA THR A 177 16.20 8.98 34.18
C THR A 177 14.77 8.43 34.11
N VAL A 178 14.24 8.23 32.90
CA VAL A 178 12.89 7.70 32.67
C VAL A 178 12.81 6.22 33.06
N THR A 179 13.76 5.39 32.63
CA THR A 179 13.77 3.96 32.98
C THR A 179 13.90 3.73 34.48
N ARG A 180 14.74 4.51 35.18
CA ARG A 180 14.86 4.45 36.65
C ARG A 180 13.54 4.76 37.36
N ARG A 181 12.79 5.76 36.89
CA ARG A 181 11.46 6.10 37.44
C ARG A 181 10.43 4.99 37.19
N LEU A 182 10.57 4.27 36.09
CA LEU A 182 9.71 3.15 35.70
C LEU A 182 10.17 1.80 36.28
N GLN A 183 11.25 1.77 37.08
CA GLN A 183 11.86 0.55 37.62
C GLN A 183 12.30 -0.43 36.52
N LEU A 184 12.72 0.10 35.37
CA LEU A 184 13.31 -0.64 34.27
C LEU A 184 14.83 -0.54 34.31
N GLN A 185 15.49 -1.64 33.94
CA GLN A 185 16.93 -1.62 33.72
C GLN A 185 17.23 -0.85 32.42
N PRO A 186 18.12 0.15 32.45
CA PRO A 186 18.49 0.89 31.25
C PRO A 186 19.21 -0.03 30.28
N SER A 187 18.76 -0.04 29.03
CA SER A 187 19.44 -0.71 27.92
C SER A 187 20.32 0.31 27.20
N THR A 188 21.51 -0.11 26.76
CA THR A 188 22.49 0.77 26.09
C THR A 188 22.36 0.73 24.57
N THR A 189 21.63 -0.25 24.02
CA THR A 189 21.42 -0.37 22.58
C THR A 189 19.95 -0.14 22.21
N TRP A 190 19.73 0.32 20.98
CA TRP A 190 18.41 0.49 20.41
C TRP A 190 17.66 -0.85 20.33
N GLN A 191 18.34 -1.90 19.86
CA GLN A 191 17.73 -3.21 19.63
C GLN A 191 17.27 -3.85 20.94
N ASP A 192 18.11 -3.86 21.98
CA ASP A 192 17.74 -4.40 23.28
C ASP A 192 16.54 -3.65 23.88
N THR A 193 16.46 -2.33 23.64
CA THR A 193 15.33 -1.53 24.09
C THR A 193 14.04 -1.93 23.40
N ILE A 194 14.05 -2.10 22.07
CA ILE A 194 12.88 -2.59 21.32
C ILE A 194 12.46 -3.96 21.82
N ASP A 195 13.39 -4.91 21.89
CA ASP A 195 13.10 -6.28 22.29
C ASP A 195 12.49 -6.31 23.69
N ARG A 196 12.98 -5.44 24.58
CA ARG A 196 12.39 -5.25 25.91
C ARG A 196 10.97 -4.70 25.87
N MET A 197 10.68 -3.71 25.01
CA MET A 197 9.35 -3.14 24.85
C MET A 197 8.35 -4.17 24.29
N ILE A 198 8.82 -5.04 23.40
CA ILE A 198 8.04 -6.16 22.85
C ILE A 198 7.74 -7.19 23.95
N SER A 199 8.73 -7.52 24.79
CA SER A 199 8.65 -8.57 25.79
C SER A 199 8.10 -8.12 27.15
N LEU A 200 7.41 -6.97 27.25
CA LEU A 200 6.95 -6.43 28.53
C LEU A 200 5.91 -7.34 29.20
N PRO A 201 6.10 -7.73 30.47
CA PRO A 201 5.18 -8.60 31.19
C PRO A 201 3.89 -7.86 31.60
N SER A 202 2.87 -8.64 31.97
CA SER A 202 1.66 -8.15 32.68
C SER A 202 2.04 -7.73 34.11
N PRO A 203 1.49 -6.66 34.73
CA PRO A 203 0.14 -6.12 34.56
C PRO A 203 0.00 -5.00 33.52
N LEU A 204 -1.18 -4.97 32.86
CA LEU A 204 -1.50 -4.05 31.76
C LEU A 204 -1.23 -2.56 32.07
N PRO A 205 -1.60 -1.98 33.24
CA PRO A 205 -1.38 -0.56 33.49
C PRO A 205 0.10 -0.16 33.52
N HIS A 206 0.94 -1.01 34.11
CA HIS A 206 2.38 -0.76 34.19
C HIS A 206 3.04 -0.87 32.82
N ARG A 207 2.66 -1.89 32.04
CA ARG A 207 3.09 -2.04 30.63
C ARG A 207 2.71 -0.83 29.80
N LEU A 208 1.46 -0.35 29.90
CA LEU A 208 1.00 0.83 29.15
C LEU A 208 1.77 2.08 29.54
N LEU A 209 2.02 2.29 30.84
CA LEU A 209 2.81 3.43 31.32
C LEU A 209 4.23 3.42 30.75
N ILE A 210 4.87 2.25 30.74
CA ILE A 210 6.22 2.08 30.15
C ILE A 210 6.21 2.44 28.67
N LEU A 211 5.28 1.87 27.88
CA LEU A 211 5.23 2.12 26.45
C LEU A 211 4.91 3.59 26.15
N LEU A 212 4.03 4.22 26.92
CA LEU A 212 3.72 5.65 26.79
C LEU A 212 4.94 6.53 27.09
N ALA A 213 5.66 6.24 28.17
CA ALA A 213 6.85 6.98 28.55
C ALA A 213 7.96 6.81 27.50
N TRP A 214 8.17 5.60 27.01
CA TRP A 214 9.12 5.31 25.93
C TRP A 214 8.78 6.07 24.64
N GLN A 215 7.53 6.00 24.18
CA GLN A 215 7.12 6.73 22.98
C GLN A 215 7.19 8.25 23.18
N ALA A 216 6.90 8.76 24.38
CA ALA A 216 7.07 10.16 24.70
C ALA A 216 8.55 10.58 24.67
N THR A 217 9.46 9.78 25.22
CA THR A 217 10.90 10.07 25.15
C THR A 217 11.40 10.13 23.71
N LEU A 218 10.97 9.21 22.84
CA LEU A 218 11.35 9.22 21.43
C LEU A 218 10.76 10.40 20.66
N TYR A 219 9.59 10.90 21.07
CA TYR A 219 8.93 12.02 20.40
C TYR A 219 9.53 13.38 20.76
N TRP A 220 10.01 13.55 22.00
CA TRP A 220 10.58 14.82 22.47
C TRP A 220 12.09 14.94 22.21
N LEU A 221 12.75 13.83 21.87
CA LEU A 221 14.12 13.78 21.36
C LEU A 221 14.13 13.92 19.83
#